data_AF-A0A7W9GQ84-F1
#
_entry.id   AF-A0A7W9GQ84-F1
#
_cell.length_a   1.000
_cell.length_b   1.000
_cell.length_c   1.000
_cell.angle_alpha   90.00
_cell.angle_beta   90.00
_cell.angle_gamma   90.00
#
_symmetry.space_group_name_H-M   'P 1'
#
loop_
_entity.id
_entity.type
_entity.pdbx_description
1 polymer ?
#
loop_
_entity_poly.entity_id
_entity_poly.type
_entity_poly.pdbx_seq_one_letter_code
_entity_poly.pdbx_strand_id
1 'polypeptide(L)' 'MTAQEQETAATRWAPAYRAHCPGCKWSGRTFSSYGSAEQAAQGRADKYGHVTHVIDQYGLRVVGSVRRPGGEES' A
#
# COMPACT_ATOMS: atom_id res chain seq x y z
N MET A 1 -12.98 -20.25 24.51
CA MET A 1 -12.35 -19.43 23.47
C MET A 1 -13.17 -18.16 23.35
N THR A 2 -12.63 -17.02 23.76
CA THR A 2 -13.37 -15.74 23.84
C THR A 2 -13.14 -14.93 22.56
N ALA A 3 -14.15 -14.14 22.16
CA ALA A 3 -14.08 -13.27 20.97
C ALA A 3 -12.87 -12.31 20.99
N GLN A 4 -12.39 -11.96 22.18
CA GLN A 4 -11.26 -11.06 22.41
C GLN A 4 -9.89 -11.65 21.96
N GLU A 5 -9.74 -12.97 22.04
CA GLU A 5 -8.57 -13.69 21.51
C GLU A 5 -8.60 -13.78 19.99
N GLN A 6 -9.81 -13.86 19.39
CA GLN A 6 -9.99 -13.87 17.94
C GLN A 6 -9.70 -12.49 17.31
N GLU A 7 -10.09 -11.40 17.98
CA GLU A 7 -9.75 -10.02 17.56
C GLU A 7 -8.24 -9.73 17.64
N THR A 8 -7.57 -10.24 18.68
CA THR A 8 -6.12 -10.06 18.86
C THR A 8 -5.31 -10.89 17.86
N ALA A 9 -5.76 -12.11 17.57
CA ALA A 9 -5.13 -12.98 16.59
C ALA A 9 -5.34 -12.44 15.16
N ALA A 10 -6.54 -11.93 14.83
CA ALA A 10 -6.81 -11.25 13.56
C ALA A 10 -5.91 -10.03 13.34
N THR A 11 -5.54 -9.29 14.39
CA THR A 11 -4.59 -8.16 14.31
C THR A 11 -3.17 -8.61 13.94
N ARG A 12 -2.73 -9.78 14.40
CA ARG A 12 -1.36 -10.28 14.18
C ARG A 12 -1.10 -10.75 12.75
N TRP A 13 -2.16 -11.10 12.02
CA TRP A 13 -2.12 -11.47 10.60
C TRP A 13 -2.92 -10.51 9.71
N ALA A 14 -3.25 -9.32 10.23
CA ALA A 14 -3.98 -8.33 9.47
C ALA A 14 -3.16 -7.95 8.22
N PRO A 15 -3.76 -8.00 7.02
CA PRO A 15 -3.05 -7.68 5.81
C PRO A 15 -2.52 -6.25 5.86
N ALA A 16 -1.22 -6.08 5.67
CA ALA A 16 -0.57 -4.78 5.76
C ALA A 16 -0.04 -4.35 4.39
N TYR A 17 -0.48 -3.20 3.92
CA TYR A 17 -0.11 -2.66 2.61
C TYR A 17 0.59 -1.31 2.77
N ARG A 18 1.57 -1.02 1.92
CA ARG A 18 2.31 0.25 1.92
C ARG A 18 2.51 0.74 0.50
N ALA A 19 2.37 2.04 0.30
CA ALA A 19 2.85 2.67 -0.93
C ALA A 19 4.38 2.64 -0.95
N HIS A 20 4.96 2.27 -2.09
CA HIS A 20 6.41 2.24 -2.30
C HIS A 20 6.78 2.97 -3.58
N CYS A 21 7.82 3.80 -3.48
CA CYS A 21 8.39 4.55 -4.57
C CYS A 21 9.86 4.13 -4.75
N PRO A 22 10.19 3.30 -5.77
CA PRO A 22 11.56 2.87 -5.99
C PRO A 22 12.49 4.03 -6.37
N GLY A 23 11.98 5.08 -7.03
CA GLY A 23 12.76 6.25 -7.44
C GLY A 23 13.32 7.07 -6.26
N CYS A 24 12.56 7.19 -5.17
CA CYS A 24 13.01 7.89 -3.95
C CYS A 24 13.43 6.95 -2.81
N LYS A 25 13.34 5.64 -2.99
CA LYS A 25 13.42 4.64 -1.90
C LYS A 25 12.46 4.95 -0.74
N TRP A 26 11.30 5.56 -1.04
CA TRP A 26 10.32 5.92 -0.03
C TRP A 26 9.28 4.81 0.14
N SER A 27 8.96 4.48 1.39
CA SER A 27 7.84 3.63 1.76
C SER A 27 6.89 4.42 2.66
N GLY A 28 5.61 4.44 2.31
CA GLY A 28 4.56 5.14 3.04
C GLY A 28 4.11 4.42 4.31
N ARG A 29 3.07 4.98 4.93
CA ARG A 29 2.43 4.39 6.10
C ARG A 29 1.82 3.03 5.76
N THR A 30 1.71 2.18 6.77
CA THR A 30 1.01 0.90 6.69
C THR A 30 -0.49 1.13 6.74
N PHE A 31 -1.22 0.47 5.83
CA PHE A 31 -2.66 0.44 5.80
C PHE A 31 -3.14 -1.00 5.93
N SER A 32 -4.26 -1.21 6.62
CA SER A 32 -4.91 -2.52 6.70
C SER A 32 -5.69 -2.90 5.43
N SER A 33 -5.86 -1.93 4.52
CA SER A 33 -6.63 -2.08 3.28
C SER A 33 -5.81 -1.66 2.07
N TYR A 34 -5.87 -2.46 1.01
CA TYR A 34 -5.15 -2.21 -0.24
C TYR A 34 -5.52 -0.85 -0.87
N GLY A 35 -6.82 -0.53 -0.95
CA GLY A 35 -7.28 0.72 -1.58
C GLY A 35 -6.68 1.99 -0.96
N SER A 36 -6.50 2.02 0.36
CA SER A 36 -5.86 3.17 1.03
C SER A 36 -4.37 3.27 0.70
N ALA A 37 -3.66 2.13 0.62
CA ALA A 37 -2.26 2.11 0.19
C ALA A 37 -2.11 2.51 -1.29
N GLU A 38 -3.07 2.12 -2.12
CA GLU A 38 -3.13 2.48 -3.53
C GLU A 38 -3.36 3.98 -3.73
N GLN A 39 -4.30 4.58 -3.01
CA GLN A 39 -4.49 6.03 -3.03
C GLN A 39 -3.23 6.78 -2.57
N ALA A 40 -2.54 6.27 -1.55
CA ALA A 40 -1.26 6.85 -1.11
C ALA A 40 -0.16 6.70 -2.18
N ALA A 41 -0.13 5.58 -2.91
CA ALA A 41 0.78 5.38 -4.03
C ALA A 41 0.48 6.37 -5.16
N GLN A 42 -0.79 6.54 -5.53
CA GLN A 42 -1.21 7.51 -6.55
C GLN A 42 -0.87 8.94 -6.14
N GLY A 43 -1.22 9.37 -4.93
CA GLY A 43 -0.90 10.72 -4.45
C GLY A 43 0.61 10.98 -4.39
N ARG A 44 1.43 9.95 -4.15
CA ARG A 44 2.88 10.06 -4.24
C ARG A 44 3.38 10.15 -5.68
N ALA A 45 2.79 9.35 -6.58
CA ALA A 45 3.15 9.37 -7.99
C ALA A 45 2.87 10.74 -8.60
N ASP A 46 1.67 11.26 -8.36
CA ASP A 46 1.22 12.57 -8.82
C ASP A 46 2.10 13.71 -8.31
N LYS A 47 2.31 13.78 -6.98
CA LYS A 47 3.06 14.86 -6.35
C LYS A 47 4.53 14.95 -6.78
N TYR A 48 5.17 13.82 -7.07
CA TYR A 48 6.62 13.77 -7.32
C TYR A 48 6.98 13.30 -8.74
N GLY A 49 6.01 13.03 -9.61
CA GLY A 49 6.30 12.58 -10.97
C GLY A 49 6.93 11.18 -11.05
N HIS A 50 6.75 10.33 -10.03
CA HIS A 50 7.43 9.04 -9.95
C HIS A 50 6.47 7.87 -10.11
N VAL A 51 6.96 6.78 -10.71
CA VAL A 51 6.21 5.52 -10.69
C VAL A 51 6.24 4.96 -9.27
N THR A 52 5.07 4.66 -8.73
CA THR A 52 4.89 4.05 -7.41
C THR A 52 4.11 2.74 -7.54
N HIS A 53 4.13 1.93 -6.49
CA HIS A 53 3.32 0.71 -6.40
C HIS A 53 2.99 0.38 -4.96
N VAL A 54 2.11 -0.58 -4.73
CA VAL A 54 1.81 -1.08 -3.38
C VAL A 54 2.67 -2.31 -3.12
N ILE A 55 3.25 -2.38 -1.92
CA ILE A 55 3.88 -3.57 -1.37
C ILE A 55 3.02 -4.12 -0.22
N ASP A 56 3.00 -5.43 -0.06
CA ASP A 56 2.34 -6.09 1.07
C ASP A 56 3.29 -6.21 2.29
N GLN A 57 2.82 -6.87 3.35
CA GLN A 57 3.49 -7.08 4.63
C GLN A 57 4.84 -7.79 4.54
N TYR A 58 5.04 -8.58 3.49
CA TYR A 58 6.27 -9.28 3.16
C TYR A 58 7.21 -8.44 2.28
N GLY A 59 6.82 -7.20 1.94
CA GLY A 59 7.59 -6.32 1.08
C GLY A 59 7.52 -6.70 -0.41
N LEU A 60 6.63 -7.62 -0.78
CA LEU A 60 6.43 -8.01 -2.17
C LEU A 60 5.49 -7.02 -2.85
N ARG A 61 5.75 -6.73 -4.12
CA ARG A 61 4.89 -5.86 -4.92
C ARG A 61 3.56 -6.56 -5.22
N VAL A 62 2.46 -5.89 -4.93
CA VAL A 62 1.11 -6.33 -5.32
C VAL A 62 0.94 -6.16 -6.84
N VAL A 63 0.48 -7.19 -7.54
CA VAL A 63 0.24 -7.14 -8.99
C VAL A 63 -0.89 -6.16 -9.32
N GLY A 64 -0.76 -5.40 -10.41
CA GLY A 64 -1.74 -4.38 -10.81
C GLY A 64 -1.68 -3.08 -10.02
N SER A 65 -0.85 -2.99 -8.97
CA SER A 65 -0.76 -1.81 -8.10
C SER A 65 0.11 -0.67 -8.61
N VAL A 66 0.62 -0.77 -9.84
CA VAL A 66 1.54 0.23 -10.41
C VAL A 66 0.76 1.50 -10.71
N ARG A 67 1.21 2.61 -10.11
CA ARG A 67 0.65 3.95 -10.28
C ARG A 67 1.68 4.83 -10.98
N ARG A 68 1.24 5.52 -12.03
CA ARG A 68 2.08 6.39 -12.86
C ARG A 68 1.65 7.85 -12.65
N PRO A 69 2.60 8.80 -12.70
CA PRO A 69 2.25 10.21 -12.67
C PRO A 69 1.41 10.58 -13.89
N GLY A 70 0.42 11.46 -13.73
CA GLY A 70 -0.46 11.85 -14.84
C GLY A 70 -1.36 10.73 -15.33
N GLY A 71 -1.66 9.73 -14.47
CA GLY A 71 -2.74 8.78 -14.70
C GLY A 71 -4.10 9.45 -14.53
N GLU A 72 -4.36 10.49 -15.31
CA GLU A 72 -5.69 10.83 -15.77
C GLU A 72 -6.18 9.62 -16.55
N GLU A 73 -7.26 9.01 -16.09
CA GLU A 73 -8.07 8.13 -16.93
C GLU A 73 -8.52 8.95 -18.15
N SER A 74 -8.53 8.29 -19.32
CA SER A 74 -8.88 8.85 -20.64
C SER A 74 -10.02 9.85 -20.67
#